data_AF-A0A1F6DBM4-F1
#
_entry.id   AF-A0A1F6DBM4-F1
#
_cell.length_a   1.000
_cell.length_b   1.000
_cell.length_c   1.000
_cell.angle_alpha   90.00
_cell.angle_beta   90.00
_cell.angle_gamma   90.00
#
_symmetry.space_group_name_H-M   'P 1'
#
loop_
_entity.id
_entity.type
_entity.pdbx_description
1 polymer ?
#
loop_
_entity_poly.entity_id
_entity_poly.type
_entity_poly.pdbx_seq_one_letter_code
_entity_poly.pdbx_strand_id
1 'polypeptide(L)'
;MERVCWFTLASSFGDISAVLVSLKQRRKKVAKEIDLDEVNLTAEAVAAWTEMVGRVALVLAQMKRMGREIPEIPIERARVEDDRTLTVYVNMPGVLNISMSIPADQWVWRDPNKRH
;
A
#
# COMPACT_ATOMS: atom_id res chain seq x y z
N MET A 1 25.30 0.82 7.91
CA MET A 1 24.74 2.04 8.53
C MET A 1 23.36 2.27 7.96
N GLU A 2 22.33 1.78 8.63
CA GLU A 2 20.94 2.05 8.26
C GLU A 2 20.42 3.19 9.14
N ARG A 3 20.08 4.30 8.49
CA ARG A 3 19.29 5.39 9.07
C ARG A 3 18.02 5.48 8.24
N VAL A 4 16.86 5.24 8.85
CA VAL A 4 15.63 5.88 8.37
C VAL A 4 14.90 6.45 9.57
N CYS A 5 14.73 7.76 9.50
CA CYS A 5 14.32 8.66 10.56
C CYS A 5 12.85 8.52 10.95
N TRP A 6 12.62 8.66 12.25
CA TRP A 6 11.39 9.13 12.88
C TRP A 6 11.11 10.58 12.49
N PHE A 7 9.88 10.93 12.10
CA PHE A 7 9.34 12.31 12.24
C PHE A 7 7.82 12.23 12.42
N THR A 8 7.29 12.32 13.64
CA THR A 8 6.91 13.53 14.42
C THR A 8 5.71 14.26 13.83
N LEU A 9 4.58 14.15 14.54
CA LEU A 9 3.40 15.00 14.40
C LEU A 9 3.80 16.48 14.60
N ALA A 10 3.74 17.28 13.53
CA ALA A 10 3.80 18.73 13.65
C ALA A 10 2.38 19.30 13.58
N SER A 11 1.89 19.68 14.76
CA SER A 11 0.71 20.50 14.95
C SER A 11 0.94 21.91 14.40
N SER A 12 0.40 22.24 13.23
CA SER A 12 -0.03 23.61 12.90
C SER A 12 -0.93 23.60 11.66
N PHE A 13 -2.08 24.24 11.79
CA PHE A 13 -3.05 24.49 10.75
C PHE A 13 -2.38 25.15 9.53
N GLY A 14 -2.34 24.46 8.38
CA GLY A 14 -1.84 25.03 7.11
C GLY A 14 -1.47 24.03 6.02
N ASP A 15 -0.91 22.87 6.37
CA ASP A 15 -0.32 21.96 5.37
C ASP A 15 -0.87 20.53 5.46
N ILE A 16 -1.91 20.23 4.69
CA ILE A 16 -2.26 18.84 4.37
C ILE A 16 -1.31 18.32 3.27
N SER A 17 -0.04 18.18 3.62
CA SER A 17 0.99 17.58 2.75
C SER A 17 1.79 16.47 3.45
N ALA A 18 1.31 15.97 4.58
CA ALA A 18 2.06 14.98 5.37
C ALA A 18 1.26 13.69 5.59
N VAL A 19 0.96 12.98 4.50
CA VAL A 19 1.01 11.50 4.52
C VAL A 19 1.91 11.05 3.38
N LEU A 20 3.21 11.27 3.60
CA LEU A 20 4.27 10.62 2.83
C LEU A 20 4.57 9.27 3.49
N VAL A 21 3.84 8.22 3.10
CA VAL A 21 4.38 6.86 3.22
C VAL A 21 5.27 6.61 2.02
N SER A 22 6.42 7.29 2.00
CA SER A 22 7.52 6.94 1.09
C SER A 22 8.39 5.92 1.79
N LEU A 23 7.91 4.67 1.86
CA LEU A 23 8.81 3.55 2.01
C LEU A 23 9.51 3.41 0.67
N LYS A 24 10.81 3.75 0.61
CA LYS A 24 11.70 3.53 -0.53
C LYS A 24 11.56 2.07 -1.00
N GLN A 25 10.60 1.78 -1.88
CA GLN A 25 10.61 0.57 -2.66
C GLN A 25 11.77 0.71 -3.64
N ARG A 26 12.90 0.05 -3.33
CA ARG A 26 13.83 -0.32 -4.40
C ARG A 26 13.00 -1.00 -5.46
N ARG A 27 13.13 -0.57 -6.72
CA ARG A 27 12.41 -1.12 -7.86
C ARG A 27 12.80 -2.60 -7.96
N LYS A 28 12.04 -3.48 -7.32
CA LYS A 28 12.18 -4.93 -7.43
C LYS A 28 11.75 -5.32 -8.83
N LYS A 29 12.38 -6.36 -9.36
CA LYS A 29 12.03 -6.86 -10.68
C LYS A 29 10.71 -7.61 -10.54
N VAL A 30 9.71 -7.12 -11.28
CA VAL A 30 8.36 -7.67 -11.27
C VAL A 30 8.36 -8.96 -12.07
N ALA A 31 7.96 -10.05 -11.43
CA ALA A 31 7.78 -11.34 -12.08
C ALA A 31 6.43 -11.41 -12.78
N LYS A 32 5.36 -10.95 -12.10
CA LYS A 32 3.97 -11.09 -12.59
C LYS A 32 3.03 -10.08 -11.93
N GLU A 33 2.16 -9.43 -12.71
CA GLU A 33 0.97 -8.74 -12.17
C GLU A 33 -0.18 -9.73 -12.00
N ILE A 34 -0.92 -9.61 -10.89
CA ILE A 34 -2.03 -10.48 -10.54
C ILE A 34 -3.17 -9.71 -9.89
N ASP A 35 -4.36 -10.30 -9.94
CA ASP A 35 -5.49 -9.84 -9.16
C ASP A 35 -5.36 -10.31 -7.70
N LEU A 36 -5.82 -9.47 -6.76
CA LEU A 36 -5.71 -9.77 -5.33
C LEU A 36 -6.57 -10.97 -4.90
N ASP A 37 -7.60 -11.32 -5.69
CA ASP A 37 -8.46 -12.49 -5.46
C ASP A 37 -7.77 -13.83 -5.82
N GLU A 38 -6.65 -13.79 -6.56
CA GLU A 38 -5.83 -14.95 -6.90
C GLU A 38 -5.02 -15.49 -5.70
N VAL A 39 -4.97 -14.75 -4.58
CA VAL A 39 -4.16 -15.08 -3.41
C VAL A 39 -4.98 -15.12 -2.13
N ASN A 40 -4.47 -15.84 -1.14
CA ASN A 40 -4.91 -15.75 0.24
C ASN A 40 -3.79 -15.12 1.07
N LEU A 41 -4.16 -14.17 1.94
CA LEU A 41 -3.24 -13.50 2.85
C LEU A 41 -3.41 -14.06 4.27
N THR A 42 -2.33 -14.04 5.05
CA THR A 42 -2.42 -14.29 6.50
C THR A 42 -3.21 -13.19 7.20
N ALA A 43 -3.77 -13.49 8.37
CA ALA A 43 -4.49 -12.51 9.19
C ALA A 43 -3.61 -11.30 9.55
N GLU A 44 -2.31 -11.52 9.79
CA GLU A 44 -1.33 -10.46 10.06
C GLU A 44 -1.18 -9.51 8.86
N ALA A 45 -1.00 -10.06 7.65
CA ALA A 45 -0.89 -9.26 6.44
C ALA A 45 -2.18 -8.49 6.12
N VAL A 46 -3.35 -9.09 6.36
CA VAL A 46 -4.65 -8.40 6.23
C VAL A 46 -4.72 -7.24 7.22
N ALA A 47 -4.38 -7.45 8.49
CA ALA A 47 -4.42 -6.40 9.50
C ALA A 47 -3.49 -5.23 9.17
N ALA A 48 -2.26 -5.52 8.73
CA ALA A 48 -1.30 -4.50 8.31
C ALA A 48 -1.80 -3.70 7.11
N TRP A 49 -2.42 -4.36 6.12
CA TRP A 49 -3.02 -3.68 4.97
C TRP A 49 -4.18 -2.78 5.40
N THR A 50 -5.11 -3.30 6.22
CA THR A 50 -6.26 -2.55 6.72
C THR A 50 -5.84 -1.32 7.54
N GLU A 51 -4.80 -1.44 8.37
CA GLU A 51 -4.28 -0.30 9.13
C GLU A 51 -3.74 0.79 8.19
N MET A 52 -2.98 0.40 7.16
CA MET A 52 -2.43 1.33 6.17
C MET A 52 -3.52 2.06 5.38
N VAL A 53 -4.52 1.31 4.88
CA VAL A 53 -5.66 1.88 4.17
C VAL A 53 -6.49 2.77 5.09
N GLY A 54 -6.65 2.42 6.37
CA GLY A 54 -7.33 3.25 7.37
C GLY A 54 -6.65 4.61 7.56
N ARG A 55 -5.32 4.67 7.58
CA ARG A 55 -4.57 5.94 7.62
C ARG A 55 -4.82 6.78 6.37
N VAL A 56 -4.93 6.16 5.20
CA VAL A 56 -5.26 6.87 3.95
C VAL A 56 -6.69 7.38 3.95
N ALA A 57 -7.65 6.60 4.45
CA ALA A 57 -9.03 7.04 4.58
C ALA A 57 -9.15 8.32 5.43
N LEU A 58 -8.34 8.47 6.48
CA LEU A 58 -8.29 9.69 7.27
C LEU A 58 -7.82 10.91 6.44
N VAL A 59 -6.82 10.73 5.56
CA VAL A 59 -6.34 11.78 4.66
C VAL A 59 -7.42 12.20 3.67
N LEU A 60 -8.06 11.23 3.02
CA LEU A 60 -9.13 11.50 2.06
C LEU A 60 -10.31 12.20 2.74
N ALA A 61 -10.67 11.78 3.96
CA ALA A 61 -11.70 12.45 4.77
C ALA A 61 -11.31 13.90 5.15
N GLN A 62 -10.01 14.19 5.33
CA GLN A 62 -9.54 15.54 5.58
C GLN A 62 -9.56 16.40 4.30
N MET A 63 -9.19 15.83 3.16
CA MET A 63 -9.31 16.50 1.84
C MET A 63 -10.77 16.89 1.55
N LYS A 64 -11.72 15.97 1.80
CA LYS A 64 -13.15 16.25 1.68
C LYS A 64 -13.59 17.43 2.54
N ARG A 65 -13.12 17.49 3.78
CA ARG A 65 -13.43 18.58 4.72
C ARG A 65 -12.88 19.94 4.27
N MET A 66 -11.81 19.96 3.49
CA MET A 66 -11.28 21.18 2.86
C MET A 66 -12.01 21.57 1.56
N GLY A 67 -13.05 20.84 1.15
CA GLY A 67 -13.72 21.06 -0.11
C GLY A 67 -12.91 20.62 -1.33
N ARG A 68 -11.88 19.77 -1.14
CA ARG A 68 -11.15 19.15 -2.25
C ARG A 68 -11.93 17.94 -2.76
N GLU A 69 -11.94 17.77 -4.08
CA GLU A 69 -12.50 16.59 -4.73
C GLU A 69 -11.69 15.34 -4.33
N ILE A 70 -12.41 14.27 -3.97
CA ILE A 70 -11.79 12.96 -3.74
C ILE A 70 -11.83 12.24 -5.08
N PRO A 71 -10.69 11.79 -5.63
CA PRO A 71 -10.69 11.01 -6.86
C PRO A 71 -11.41 9.67 -6.63
N GLU A 72 -11.91 9.08 -7.71
CA GLU A 72 -12.35 7.69 -7.66
C GLU A 72 -11.20 6.79 -7.16
N ILE A 73 -11.49 5.94 -6.17
CA ILE A 73 -10.52 5.00 -5.62
C ILE A 73 -10.51 3.78 -6.52
N PRO A 74 -9.40 3.48 -7.23
CA PRO A 74 -9.32 2.32 -8.08
C PRO A 74 -9.20 1.04 -7.27
N ILE A 75 -9.59 -0.07 -7.90
CA ILE A 75 -9.48 -1.42 -7.33
C ILE A 75 -8.01 -1.73 -6.99
N GLU A 76 -7.80 -2.39 -5.85
CA GLU A 76 -6.50 -2.86 -5.41
C GLU A 76 -5.88 -3.82 -6.43
N ARG A 77 -4.59 -3.64 -6.69
CA ARG A 77 -3.81 -4.54 -7.55
C ARG A 77 -2.72 -5.21 -6.75
N ALA A 78 -2.25 -6.33 -7.27
CA ALA A 78 -1.10 -7.00 -6.70
C ALA A 78 -0.07 -7.36 -7.77
N ARG A 79 1.17 -7.49 -7.36
CA ARG A 79 2.23 -8.03 -8.19
C ARG A 79 3.17 -8.90 -7.38
N VAL A 80 3.63 -9.98 -7.97
CA VAL A 80 4.64 -10.86 -7.41
C VAL A 80 5.99 -10.40 -7.94
N GLU A 81 6.91 -10.16 -7.02
CA GLU A 81 8.31 -9.80 -7.31
C GLU A 81 9.15 -11.09 -7.47
N ASP A 82 10.31 -11.00 -8.13
CA ASP A 82 11.22 -12.15 -8.35
C ASP A 82 11.65 -12.86 -7.04
N ASP A 83 11.63 -12.16 -5.90
CA ASP A 83 11.96 -12.71 -4.58
C ASP A 83 10.75 -13.30 -3.83
N ARG A 84 9.64 -13.53 -4.55
CA ARG A 84 8.35 -14.03 -4.02
C ARG A 84 7.66 -13.07 -3.04
N THR A 85 8.12 -11.83 -2.91
CA THR A 85 7.36 -10.79 -2.23
C THR A 85 6.10 -10.50 -3.03
N LEU A 86 4.95 -10.42 -2.36
CA LEU A 86 3.73 -9.88 -2.96
C LEU A 86 3.65 -8.40 -2.65
N THR A 87 3.62 -7.53 -3.65
CA THR A 87 3.34 -6.11 -3.46
C THR A 87 1.88 -5.85 -3.78
N VAL A 88 1.09 -5.48 -2.76
CA VAL A 88 -0.27 -4.95 -2.94
C VAL A 88 -0.20 -3.44 -3.08
N TYR A 89 -0.90 -2.87 -4.04
CA TYR A 89 -0.83 -1.44 -4.30
C TYR A 89 -2.14 -0.86 -4.86
N VAL A 90 -2.35 0.41 -4.54
CA VAL A 90 -3.41 1.25 -5.11
C VAL A 90 -2.73 2.50 -5.65
N ASN A 91 -2.86 2.72 -6.95
CA ASN A 91 -2.36 3.91 -7.61
C ASN A 91 -3.53 4.87 -7.82
N MET A 92 -3.59 5.97 -7.08
CA MET A 92 -4.53 7.07 -7.32
C MET A 92 -3.77 8.22 -7.99
N PRO A 93 -3.83 8.33 -9.33
CA PRO A 93 -3.06 9.33 -10.08
C PRO A 93 -3.35 10.75 -9.58
N GLY A 94 -2.29 11.51 -9.35
CA GLY A 94 -2.39 12.91 -8.91
C GLY A 94 -2.73 13.12 -7.43
N VAL A 95 -3.01 12.06 -6.67
CA VAL A 95 -3.36 12.16 -5.25
C VAL A 95 -2.38 11.42 -4.37
N LEU A 96 -2.32 10.10 -4.46
CA LEU A 96 -1.40 9.31 -3.64
C LEU A 96 -1.20 7.90 -4.21
N ASN A 97 -0.04 7.33 -3.90
CA ASN A 97 0.25 5.93 -4.19
C ASN A 97 0.42 5.19 -2.86
N ILE A 98 -0.35 4.12 -2.68
CA ILE A 98 -0.23 3.22 -1.54
C ILE A 98 0.37 1.93 -2.07
N SER A 99 1.38 1.42 -1.39
CA SER A 99 1.92 0.10 -1.68
C SER A 99 2.42 -0.54 -0.40
N MET A 100 2.13 -1.82 -0.23
CA MET A 100 2.65 -2.64 0.86
C MET A 100 3.30 -3.88 0.28
N SER A 101 4.51 -4.19 0.73
CA SER A 101 5.17 -5.45 0.41
C SER A 101 4.88 -6.47 1.50
N ILE A 102 4.36 -7.63 1.10
CA ILE A 102 4.00 -8.76 1.93
C ILE A 102 5.04 -9.87 1.71
N PRO A 103 5.76 -10.29 2.76
CA PRO A 103 6.72 -11.39 2.72
C PRO A 103 6.12 -12.70 2.18
N ALA A 104 6.96 -13.53 1.56
CA ALA A 104 6.54 -14.76 0.87
C ALA A 104 5.84 -15.81 1.78
N ASP A 105 6.11 -15.77 3.08
CA ASP A 105 5.50 -16.62 4.11
C ASP A 105 4.13 -16.11 4.59
N GLN A 106 3.73 -14.89 4.18
CA GLN A 106 2.48 -14.25 4.61
C GLN A 106 1.37 -14.28 3.53
N TRP A 107 1.60 -14.94 2.40
CA TRP A 107 0.60 -15.13 1.35
C TRP A 107 0.79 -16.47 0.61
N VAL A 108 -0.27 -16.97 0.00
CA VAL A 108 -0.25 -18.16 -0.86
C VAL A 108 -1.19 -17.98 -2.05
N TRP A 109 -0.94 -18.67 -3.16
CA TRP A 109 -1.91 -18.77 -4.25
C TRP A 109 -3.22 -19.43 -3.77
N ARG A 110 -4.35 -18.92 -4.23
CA ARG A 110 -5.66 -19.55 -4.00
C ARG A 110 -5.83 -20.81 -4.86
N ASP A 111 -5.33 -20.78 -6.09
CA ASP A 111 -5.27 -21.94 -6.98
C ASP A 111 -4.04 -22.79 -6.64
N PRO A 112 -4.20 -24.04 -6.16
CA PRO A 112 -3.09 -24.91 -5.78
C PRO A 112 -2.20 -25.31 -6.98
N ASN A 113 -2.64 -25.11 -8.22
CA ASN A 113 -1.84 -25.40 -9.41
C ASN A 113 -0.86 -24.27 -9.77
N LYS A 114 -1.00 -23.08 -9.18
CA LYS A 114 -0.09 -21.96 -9.41
C LYS A 114 1.15 -22.13 -8.51
N ARG A 115 2.32 -22.17 -9.14
CA ARG A 115 3.61 -22.20 -8.46
C ARG A 115 4.20 -20.79 -8.41
N HIS A 116 4.98 -20.52 -7.36
CA HIS A 116 5.77 -19.29 -7.21
C HIS A 116 6.83 -19.16 -8.29
#